data_AF-A0A941KGU2-F1
#
_entry.id   AF-A0A941KGU2-F1
#
_cell.length_a   1.000
_cell.length_b   1.000
_cell.length_c   1.000
_cell.angle_alpha   90.00
_cell.angle_beta   90.00
_cell.angle_gamma   90.00
#
_symmetry.space_group_name_H-M   'P 1'
#
loop_
_entity.id
_entity.type
_entity.pdbx_description
1 polymer ?
#
loop_
_entity_poly.entity_id
_entity_poly.type
_entity_poly.pdbx_seq_one_letter_code
_entity_poly.pdbx_strand_id
1 'polypeptide(L)'
;MAGFIDGIDREQVTLFPDRLEDWIGEDHLVRVVDLFVEELDLPSLGFERCVPARTGRPGYHPAMLLKLFIYGYLNRIPSSRRLEREAGRNVELM
;
A
#
# COMPACT_ATOMS: atom_id res chain seq x y z
N MET A 1 -3.77 -37.20 15.63
CA MET A 1 -2.54 -36.58 16.19
C MET A 1 -2.93 -35.21 16.71
N ALA A 2 -2.88 -35.00 18.02
CA ALA A 2 -3.11 -33.68 18.61
C ALA A 2 -1.76 -32.96 18.65
N GLY A 3 -1.64 -31.88 17.87
CA GLY A 3 -0.46 -31.03 17.80
C GLY A 3 -0.90 -29.62 17.42
N PHE A 4 -0.13 -28.62 17.85
CA PHE A 4 -0.33 -27.23 17.44
C PHE A 4 0.33 -27.00 16.08
N ILE A 5 -0.18 -26.01 15.35
CA ILE A 5 0.52 -25.49 14.18
C ILE A 5 1.66 -24.62 14.73
N ASP A 6 2.90 -25.04 14.51
CA ASP A 6 4.07 -24.28 14.90
C ASP A 6 4.25 -23.07 13.95
N GLY A 7 4.61 -21.92 14.53
CA GLY A 7 4.88 -20.70 13.78
C GLY A 7 6.25 -20.72 13.11
N ILE A 8 6.52 -19.67 12.32
CA ILE A 8 7.83 -19.45 11.70
C ILE A 8 8.75 -18.76 12.71
N ASP A 9 9.99 -19.23 12.83
CA ASP A 9 11.02 -18.60 13.67
C ASP A 9 11.42 -17.24 13.08
N ARG A 10 11.39 -16.19 13.91
CA ARG A 10 11.71 -14.82 13.51
C ARG A 10 13.21 -14.61 13.23
N GLU A 11 14.06 -15.52 13.70
CA GLU A 11 15.51 -15.50 13.44
C GLU A 11 15.89 -16.33 12.19
N GLN A 12 14.92 -16.97 11.54
CA GLN A 12 15.16 -17.77 10.36
C GLN A 12 15.64 -16.91 9.18
N VAL A 13 16.80 -17.25 8.63
CA VAL A 13 17.39 -16.57 7.48
C VAL A 13 16.98 -17.27 6.19
N THR A 14 16.55 -16.52 5.19
CA THR A 14 16.27 -17.02 3.84
C THR A 14 17.55 -17.03 2.98
N LEU A 15 17.60 -17.91 1.98
CA LEU A 15 18.76 -18.00 1.07
C LEU A 15 18.92 -16.73 0.21
N PHE A 16 17.80 -16.12 -0.17
CA PHE A 16 17.73 -14.85 -0.88
C PHE A 16 16.78 -13.90 -0.14
N PRO A 17 17.06 -12.59 -0.11
CA PRO A 17 16.13 -11.64 0.49
C PRO A 17 14.84 -11.58 -0.33
N ASP A 18 13.71 -11.59 0.37
CA ASP A 18 12.39 -11.47 -0.24
C ASP A 18 12.18 -10.06 -0.79
N ARG A 19 11.39 -9.95 -1.87
CA ARG A 19 10.89 -8.68 -2.37
C ARG A 19 9.69 -8.25 -1.52
N LEU A 20 9.44 -6.95 -1.40
CA LEU A 20 8.21 -6.45 -0.75
C LEU A 20 6.95 -7.06 -1.37
N GLU A 21 6.97 -7.28 -2.68
CA GLU A 21 5.88 -7.89 -3.44
C GLU A 21 5.58 -9.34 -3.03
N ASP A 22 6.60 -10.07 -2.59
CA ASP A 22 6.47 -11.49 -2.20
C ASP A 22 5.68 -11.63 -0.89
N TRP A 23 5.52 -10.53 -0.14
CA TRP A 23 4.80 -10.49 1.13
C TRP A 23 3.31 -10.20 0.94
N ILE A 24 2.91 -9.82 -0.28
CA ILE A 24 1.53 -9.51 -0.65
C ILE A 24 0.98 -10.70 -1.43
N GLY A 25 -0.01 -11.40 -0.87
CA GLY A 25 -0.65 -12.53 -1.55
C GLY A 25 -1.18 -12.18 -2.94
N GLU A 26 -1.17 -13.14 -3.87
CA GLU A 26 -1.60 -12.95 -5.27
C GLU A 26 -3.03 -12.43 -5.38
N ASP A 27 -3.93 -12.89 -4.50
CA ASP A 27 -5.34 -12.49 -4.47
C ASP A 27 -5.61 -11.27 -3.56
N HIS A 28 -4.56 -10.59 -3.07
CA HIS A 28 -4.74 -9.48 -2.16
C HIS A 28 -5.37 -8.27 -2.87
N LEU A 29 -6.43 -7.71 -2.28
CA LEU A 29 -7.21 -6.62 -2.87
C LEU A 29 -6.39 -5.37 -3.21
N VAL A 30 -5.27 -5.14 -2.51
CA VAL A 30 -4.38 -4.01 -2.79
C VAL A 30 -3.86 -4.01 -4.22
N ARG A 31 -3.68 -5.20 -4.82
CA ARG A 31 -3.26 -5.35 -6.22
C ARG A 31 -4.32 -4.80 -7.18
N VAL A 32 -5.60 -5.03 -6.87
CA VAL A 32 -6.72 -4.49 -7.64
C VAL A 32 -6.79 -2.98 -7.49
N VAL A 33 -6.57 -2.46 -6.28
CA VAL A 33 -6.51 -1.00 -6.04
C VAL A 33 -5.37 -0.37 -6.83
N ASP A 34 -4.22 -1.01 -6.86
CA ASP A 34 -3.02 -0.56 -7.56
C ASP A 34 -3.28 -0.44 -9.06
N LEU A 35 -3.70 -1.54 -9.70
CA LEU A 35 -4.06 -1.60 -11.11
C LEU A 35 -5.18 -0.62 -11.47
N PHE A 36 -6.23 -0.56 -10.64
CA PHE A 36 -7.36 0.33 -10.88
C PHE A 36 -6.91 1.79 -10.94
N VAL A 37 -6.09 2.24 -9.98
CA VAL A 37 -5.66 3.64 -9.92
C VAL A 37 -4.65 3.97 -11.04
N GLU A 38 -3.84 3.01 -11.47
CA GLU A 38 -2.87 3.21 -12.56
C GLU A 38 -3.54 3.42 -13.92
N GLU A 39 -4.69 2.81 -14.15
CA GLU A 39 -5.47 2.98 -15.37
C GLU A 39 -6.27 4.30 -15.40
N LEU A 40 -6.30 5.08 -14.31
CA LEU A 40 -7.03 6.35 -14.26
C LEU A 40 -6.21 7.51 -14.84
N ASP A 41 -6.82 8.25 -15.76
CA ASP A 41 -6.34 9.58 -16.16
C ASP A 41 -6.72 10.63 -15.10
N LEU A 42 -5.91 10.71 -14.05
CA LEU A 42 -6.14 11.63 -12.92
C LEU A 42 -6.27 13.11 -13.34
N PRO A 43 -5.46 13.64 -14.28
CA PRO A 43 -5.67 14.98 -14.81
C PRO A 43 -7.08 15.22 -15.37
N SER A 44 -7.61 14.32 -16.21
CA SER A 44 -8.96 14.50 -16.77
C SER A 44 -10.08 14.32 -15.75
N LEU A 45 -9.82 13.59 -14.67
CA LEU A 45 -10.71 13.49 -13.51
C LEU A 45 -10.66 14.71 -12.57
N GLY A 46 -9.85 15.73 -12.90
CA GLY A 46 -9.79 16.99 -12.16
C GLY A 46 -8.77 17.02 -11.03
N PHE A 47 -7.79 16.12 -11.00
CA PHE A 47 -6.69 16.20 -10.05
C PHE A 47 -5.65 17.26 -10.49
N GLU A 48 -5.53 18.34 -9.72
CA GLU A 48 -4.73 19.52 -10.09
C GLU A 48 -3.22 19.43 -9.79
N ARG A 49 -2.74 18.33 -9.19
CA ARG A 49 -1.34 18.18 -8.72
C ARG A 49 -0.62 16.93 -9.24
N CYS A 50 -0.92 16.53 -10.47
CA CYS A 50 -0.25 15.40 -11.12
C CYS A 50 1.18 15.73 -11.58
N VAL A 51 1.54 17.01 -11.67
CA VAL A 51 2.90 17.46 -12.04
C VAL A 51 3.61 17.97 -10.78
N PRO A 52 4.86 17.53 -10.51
CA PRO A 52 5.61 17.98 -9.35
C PRO A 52 5.93 19.47 -9.42
N ALA A 53 5.85 20.15 -8.28
CA ALA A 53 6.25 21.54 -8.17
C ALA A 53 7.77 21.69 -8.40
N ARG A 54 8.17 22.80 -9.04
CA ARG A 54 9.59 23.09 -9.31
C ARG A 54 10.42 23.39 -8.06
N THR A 55 9.78 23.82 -6.98
CA THR A 55 10.45 24.26 -5.75
C THR A 55 9.64 23.84 -4.52
N GLY A 56 10.30 23.81 -3.35
CA GLY A 56 9.69 23.43 -2.08
C GLY A 56 9.82 21.94 -1.75
N ARG A 57 9.10 21.50 -0.72
CA ARG A 57 9.07 20.09 -0.33
C ARG A 57 8.29 19.29 -1.39
N PRO A 58 8.82 18.16 -1.88
CA PRO A 58 8.08 17.28 -2.78
C PRO A 58 6.73 16.90 -2.17
N GLY A 59 5.67 17.05 -2.97
CA GLY A 59 4.33 16.59 -2.62
C GLY A 59 4.17 15.10 -2.92
N TYR A 60 3.18 14.47 -2.29
CA TYR A 60 2.76 13.14 -2.65
C TYR A 60 2.01 13.17 -3.98
N HIS A 61 2.25 12.17 -4.84
CA HIS A 61 1.51 12.04 -6.09
C HIS A 61 0.03 11.72 -5.80
N PRO A 62 -0.94 12.33 -6.50
CA PRO A 62 -2.37 12.10 -6.25
C PRO A 62 -2.78 10.62 -6.34
N ALA A 63 -2.17 9.85 -7.24
CA ALA A 63 -2.40 8.40 -7.35
C ALA A 63 -2.09 7.67 -6.05
N MET A 64 -0.96 7.99 -5.40
CA MET A 64 -0.55 7.36 -4.15
C MET A 64 -1.55 7.66 -3.02
N LEU A 65 -2.00 8.90 -2.92
CA LEU A 65 -3.00 9.30 -1.94
C LEU A 65 -4.37 8.65 -2.21
N LEU A 66 -4.73 8.46 -3.48
CA LEU A 66 -5.95 7.78 -3.88
C LEU A 66 -5.90 6.28 -3.54
N LYS A 67 -4.78 5.59 -3.84
CA LYS A 67 -4.54 4.19 -3.44
C LYS A 67 -4.72 4.04 -1.92
N LEU A 68 -4.10 4.92 -1.12
CA LEU A 68 -4.22 4.92 0.34
C LEU A 68 -5.66 5.20 0.83
N PHE A 69 -6.36 6.12 0.18
CA PHE A 69 -7.75 6.43 0.51
C PHE A 69 -8.68 5.24 0.28
N ILE A 70 -8.55 4.57 -0.87
CA ILE A 70 -9.32 3.36 -1.21
C ILE A 70 -8.98 2.24 -0.23
N TYR A 71 -7.70 2.03 0.07
CA TYR A 71 -7.28 1.06 1.09
C TYR A 71 -7.96 1.31 2.44
N GLY A 72 -7.97 2.57 2.89
CA GLY A 72 -8.61 2.94 4.15
C GLY A 72 -10.11 2.67 4.15
N TYR A 73 -10.78 2.94 3.03
CA TYR A 73 -12.19 2.62 2.85
C TYR A 73 -12.46 1.11 2.95
N LEU A 74 -11.71 0.29 2.20
CA LEU A 74 -11.85 -1.18 2.19
C LEU A 74 -11.60 -1.79 3.58
N ASN A 75 -10.63 -1.24 4.32
CA ASN A 75 -10.26 -1.71 5.65
C ASN A 75 -11.03 -1.03 6.79
N ARG A 76 -12.05 -0.20 6.48
CA ARG A 76 -12.88 0.53 7.46
C ARG A 76 -12.07 1.41 8.42
N ILE A 77 -11.06 2.10 7.90
CA ILE A 77 -10.19 3.03 8.63
C ILE A 77 -10.51 4.48 8.19
N PRO A 78 -11.44 5.17 8.88
CA PRO A 78 -11.87 6.52 8.49
C PRO A 78 -10.90 7.63 8.95
N SER A 79 -10.00 7.35 9.89
CA SER A 79 -9.11 8.37 10.45
C SER A 79 -7.83 8.49 9.64
N SER A 80 -7.54 9.69 9.15
CA SER A 80 -6.28 10.00 8.45
C SER A 80 -5.04 9.66 9.29
N ARG A 81 -5.08 9.92 10.60
CA ARG A 81 -3.99 9.54 11.52
C ARG A 81 -3.83 8.04 11.69
N ARG A 82 -4.92 7.27 11.56
CA ARG A 82 -4.83 5.81 11.56
C ARG A 82 -4.26 5.31 10.24
N LEU A 83 -4.69 5.89 9.12
CA LEU A 83 -4.14 5.58 7.79
C LEU A 83 -2.64 5.84 7.70
N GLU A 84 -2.17 6.97 8.24
CA GLU A 84 -0.74 7.28 8.32
C GLU A 84 0.04 6.20 9.09
N ARG A 85 -0.52 5.70 10.20
CA ARG A 85 0.11 4.61 10.96
C ARG A 85 0.11 3.29 10.20
N GLU A 86 -0.96 2.97 9.48
CA GLU A 86 -1.02 1.76 8.64
C GLU A 86 0.02 1.83 7.51
N ALA A 87 0.20 3.00 6.89
CA ALA A 87 1.21 3.21 5.85
C ALA A 87 2.66 2.97 6.35
N GLY A 88 2.91 3.11 7.66
CA GLY A 88 4.20 2.79 8.25
C GLY A 88 4.35 1.35 8.76
N ARG A 89 3.30 0.53 8.73
CA ARG A 89 3.27 -0.80 9.37
C ARG A 89 2.96 -1.94 8.43
N ASN A 90 2.10 -1.72 7.44
CA ASN A 90 1.67 -2.77 6.52
C ASN A 90 2.47 -2.69 5.23
N VAL A 91 3.07 -3.81 4.84
CA VAL A 91 3.84 -3.93 3.59
C VAL A 91 2.96 -3.65 2.37
N GLU A 92 1.65 -3.90 2.47
CA GLU A 92 0.66 -3.57 1.44
C GLU A 92 0.60 -2.07 1.08
N LEU A 93 1.09 -1.18 1.96
CA LEU A 93 1.06 0.27 1.78
C LEU A 93 2.46 0.90 1.59
N MET A 94 3.50 0.08 1.51
CA MET A 94 4.90 0.54 1.43
C MET A 94 5.35 0.81 -0.01
#